data_AF-A0A6I2L2E9-F1
#
_entry.id   AF-A0A6I2L2E9-F1
#
_cell.length_a   1.000
_cell.length_b   1.000
_cell.length_c   1.000
_cell.angle_alpha   90.00
_cell.angle_beta   90.00
_cell.angle_gamma   90.00
#
_symmetry.space_group_name_H-M   'P 1'
#
loop_
_entity.id
_entity.type
_entity.pdbx_description
1 polymer ?
#
loop_
_entity_poly.entity_id
_entity_poly.type
_entity_poly.pdbx_seq_one_letter_code
_entity_poly.pdbx_strand_id
1 'polypeptide(L)'
;MRFLTQREPQLALVIVLLVLLIGWRAPVFLSVDSFTNVLTDSSLLIMLALTQMLVIVTRGIDLSVASSLALSGMLSAMLVAAYPGTPLLLVVLLAAVTGLLCGLVNGALIGLLNLPPIVVTLGTMSIYRGLVFVVSGGAWVSSHQLPKDFLAFPLETMAGMTNLFWIATGAVLLFWGLTRYARFGRDLYAIGNQPASARYVGVPIKQRLVLVYALSGLVSGLAGYLWVARYAVAYTEVAYGFEFTVIAACVIGGVSIGGGVGSVAGTVLGALFLGVIGNALPVLKVSPFWQSALTGAVILAAVVINARGKGHGARQILPVNLSKGGAA
;
A
#
# COMPACT_ATOMS: atom_id res chain seq x y z
N MET A 1 23.81 22.23 2.72
CA MET A 1 23.44 21.58 4.00
C MET A 1 21.92 21.47 4.27
N ARG A 2 21.01 22.21 3.61
CA ARG A 2 19.54 22.06 3.77
C ARG A 2 18.92 20.80 3.13
N PHE A 3 19.64 20.10 2.24
CA PHE A 3 19.17 18.83 1.67
C PHE A 3 19.17 17.71 2.70
N LEU A 4 20.08 17.70 3.68
CA LEU A 4 20.15 16.65 4.70
C LEU A 4 19.14 16.81 5.85
N THR A 5 18.34 17.88 5.86
CA THR A 5 17.26 18.06 6.86
C THR A 5 15.91 17.53 6.39
N GLN A 6 15.77 17.20 5.11
CA GLN A 6 14.57 16.57 4.57
C GLN A 6 14.68 15.04 4.69
N ARG A 7 13.59 14.35 5.08
CA ARG A 7 13.60 12.90 5.31
C ARG A 7 13.80 12.07 4.05
N GLU A 8 13.33 12.56 2.91
CA GLU A 8 13.41 11.87 1.61
C GLU A 8 14.87 11.67 1.14
N PRO A 9 15.73 12.69 1.05
CA PRO A 9 17.13 12.51 0.63
C PRO A 9 17.95 11.70 1.64
N GLN A 10 17.63 11.71 2.94
CA GLN A 10 18.25 10.83 3.92
C GLN A 10 17.94 9.36 3.61
N LEU A 11 16.67 9.04 3.33
CA LEU A 11 16.27 7.69 2.98
C LEU A 11 16.87 7.24 1.64
N ALA A 12 16.89 8.13 0.64
CA ALA A 12 17.56 7.85 -0.63
C ALA A 12 19.06 7.56 -0.45
N LEU A 13 19.76 8.33 0.40
CA LEU A 13 21.15 8.08 0.74
C LEU A 13 21.33 6.72 1.42
N VAL A 14 20.45 6.35 2.35
CA VAL A 14 20.48 5.03 3.01
C VAL A 14 20.29 3.90 1.99
N ILE A 15 19.38 4.06 1.02
CA ILE A 15 19.17 3.07 -0.05
C ILE A 15 20.44 2.94 -0.90
N VAL A 16 21.05 4.05 -1.32
CA VAL A 16 22.29 4.03 -2.12
C VAL A 16 23.41 3.33 -1.34
N LEU A 17 23.61 3.67 -0.07
CA LEU A 17 24.60 3.02 0.78
C LEU A 17 24.33 1.52 0.93
N LEU A 18 23.06 1.13 1.13
CA LEU A 18 22.66 -0.27 1.23
C LEU A 18 23.00 -1.04 -0.06
N VAL A 19 22.65 -0.49 -1.22
CA VAL A 19 22.94 -1.09 -2.53
C VAL A 19 24.45 -1.25 -2.74
N LEU A 20 25.25 -0.24 -2.40
CA LEU A 20 26.72 -0.31 -2.51
C LEU A 20 27.32 -1.36 -1.57
N LEU A 21 26.83 -1.46 -0.33
CA LEU A 21 27.29 -2.47 0.64
C LEU A 21 26.97 -3.90 0.18
N ILE A 22 25.76 -4.11 -0.34
CA ILE A 22 25.36 -5.40 -0.91
C ILE A 22 26.19 -5.69 -2.17
N GLY A 23 26.35 -4.70 -3.05
CA GLY A 23 27.14 -4.81 -4.27
C GLY A 23 28.60 -5.16 -4.00
N TRP A 24 29.18 -4.65 -2.91
CA TRP A 24 30.53 -5.04 -2.49
C TRP A 24 30.63 -6.52 -2.10
N ARG A 25 29.59 -7.08 -1.48
CA ARG A 25 29.54 -8.50 -1.09
C ARG A 25 29.08 -9.43 -2.21
N ALA A 26 28.23 -8.94 -3.10
CA ALA A 26 27.66 -9.65 -4.23
C ALA A 26 27.63 -8.72 -5.46
N PRO A 27 28.72 -8.67 -6.26
CA PRO A 27 28.83 -7.76 -7.40
C PRO A 27 27.72 -7.90 -8.44
N VAL A 28 27.15 -9.10 -8.57
CA VAL A 28 25.98 -9.37 -9.43
C VAL A 28 24.81 -8.44 -9.10
N PHE A 29 24.65 -8.03 -7.85
CA PHE A 29 23.57 -7.13 -7.41
C PHE A 29 23.65 -5.73 -8.05
N LEU A 30 24.83 -5.31 -8.52
CA LEU A 30 25.03 -4.04 -9.23
C LEU A 30 24.78 -4.15 -10.75
N SER A 31 24.42 -5.34 -11.24
CA SER A 31 24.07 -5.53 -12.66
C SER A 31 22.77 -4.81 -13.03
N VAL A 32 22.65 -4.46 -14.31
CA VAL A 32 21.43 -3.86 -14.87
C VAL A 32 20.22 -4.77 -14.65
N ASP A 33 20.40 -6.09 -14.81
CA ASP A 33 19.32 -7.07 -14.60
C ASP A 33 18.86 -7.13 -13.13
N SER A 34 19.79 -7.03 -12.18
CA SER A 34 19.41 -6.97 -10.77
C SER A 34 18.64 -5.68 -10.47
N PHE A 35 19.06 -4.56 -11.06
CA PHE A 35 18.36 -3.29 -10.90
C PHE A 35 16.94 -3.32 -11.48
N THR A 36 16.75 -3.86 -12.70
CA THR A 36 15.41 -3.99 -13.31
C THR A 36 14.52 -4.95 -12.51
N ASN A 37 15.08 -6.05 -11.98
CA ASN A 37 14.36 -6.96 -11.09
C ASN A 37 13.91 -6.29 -9.80
N VAL A 38 14.81 -5.55 -9.12
CA VAL A 38 14.47 -4.79 -7.90
C VAL A 38 13.33 -3.81 -8.16
N LEU A 39 13.38 -3.05 -9.25
CA LEU A 39 12.31 -2.11 -9.60
C LEU A 39 10.99 -2.83 -9.89
N THR A 40 11.06 -3.95 -10.60
CA THR A 40 9.87 -4.74 -10.94
C THR A 40 9.25 -5.35 -9.68
N ASP A 41 10.01 -5.99 -8.80
CA ASP A 41 9.50 -6.57 -7.54
C ASP A 41 8.96 -5.50 -6.59
N SER A 42 9.57 -4.30 -6.60
CA SER A 42 9.10 -3.19 -5.79
C SER A 42 7.80 -2.57 -6.32
N SER A 43 7.42 -2.82 -7.58
CA SER A 43 6.29 -2.15 -8.23
C SER A 43 4.95 -2.43 -7.55
N LEU A 44 4.69 -3.70 -7.19
CA LEU A 44 3.47 -4.08 -6.46
C LEU A 44 3.43 -3.45 -5.06
N LEU A 45 4.58 -3.45 -4.36
CA LEU A 45 4.69 -2.82 -3.04
C LEU A 45 4.46 -1.30 -3.12
N ILE A 46 5.03 -0.63 -4.12
CA ILE A 46 4.82 0.81 -4.36
C ILE A 46 3.34 1.10 -4.58
N MET A 47 2.68 0.37 -5.46
CA MET A 47 1.26 0.58 -5.77
C MET A 47 0.38 0.51 -4.51
N LEU A 48 0.53 -0.55 -3.71
CA LEU A 48 -0.23 -0.72 -2.47
C LEU A 48 0.19 0.27 -1.39
N ALA A 49 1.47 0.62 -1.29
CA ALA A 49 1.95 1.58 -0.32
C ALA A 49 1.39 2.98 -0.58
N LEU A 50 1.23 3.38 -1.84
CA LEU A 50 0.63 4.67 -2.19
C LEU A 50 -0.83 4.78 -1.74
N THR A 51 -1.62 3.72 -1.89
CA THR A 51 -3.01 3.74 -1.41
C THR A 51 -3.08 3.66 0.11
N GLN A 52 -2.25 2.81 0.73
CA GLN A 52 -2.14 2.73 2.17
C GLN A 52 -1.68 4.05 2.79
N MET A 53 -0.82 4.80 2.11
CA MET A 53 -0.41 6.14 2.53
C MET A 53 -1.61 7.08 2.61
N LEU A 54 -2.51 7.08 1.62
CA LEU A 54 -3.75 7.89 1.71
C LEU A 54 -4.63 7.47 2.90
N VAL A 55 -4.76 6.16 3.14
CA VAL A 55 -5.52 5.62 4.27
C VAL A 55 -4.90 6.09 5.60
N ILE A 56 -3.58 5.94 5.76
CA ILE A 56 -2.84 6.34 6.97
C ILE A 56 -2.90 7.85 7.19
N VAL A 57 -2.79 8.65 6.13
CA VAL A 57 -2.94 10.11 6.23
C VAL A 57 -4.28 10.48 6.85
N THR A 58 -5.35 9.72 6.61
CA THR A 58 -6.67 9.93 7.23
C THR A 58 -6.84 9.33 8.63
N ARG A 59 -5.78 8.81 9.27
CA ARG A 59 -5.79 8.05 10.55
C ARG A 59 -6.41 6.66 10.46
N GLY A 60 -6.53 6.11 9.26
CA GLY A 60 -6.93 4.73 9.03
C GLY A 60 -5.74 3.79 8.93
N ILE A 61 -6.00 2.49 8.97
CA ILE A 61 -5.07 1.46 8.49
C ILE A 61 -5.94 0.46 7.76
N ASP A 62 -5.66 0.19 6.49
CA ASP A 62 -6.33 -0.85 5.72
C ASP A 62 -5.49 -2.13 5.78
N LEU A 63 -5.95 -3.09 6.59
CA LEU A 63 -5.33 -4.42 6.70
C LEU A 63 -5.87 -5.40 5.66
N SER A 64 -6.96 -5.05 4.98
CA SER A 64 -7.60 -5.91 3.99
C SER A 64 -6.94 -5.84 2.60
N VAL A 65 -6.02 -4.89 2.36
CA VAL A 65 -5.37 -4.67 1.04
C VAL A 65 -4.83 -5.96 0.42
N ALA A 66 -4.12 -6.78 1.19
CA ALA A 66 -3.54 -8.03 0.70
C ALA A 66 -4.60 -9.12 0.48
N SER A 67 -5.67 -9.13 1.27
CA SER A 67 -6.79 -10.06 1.09
C SER A 67 -7.67 -9.70 -0.11
N SER A 68 -7.85 -8.41 -0.41
CA SER A 68 -8.52 -7.94 -1.63
C SER A 68 -7.69 -8.23 -2.88
N LEU A 69 -6.37 -8.08 -2.78
CA LEU A 69 -5.40 -8.54 -3.79
C LEU A 69 -5.53 -10.06 -4.02
N ALA A 70 -5.54 -10.86 -2.95
CA ALA A 70 -5.67 -12.31 -3.08
C ALA A 70 -7.00 -12.73 -3.71
N LEU A 71 -8.12 -12.10 -3.31
CA LEU A 71 -9.45 -12.39 -3.87
C LEU A 71 -9.55 -12.03 -5.34
N SER A 72 -9.16 -10.81 -5.72
CA SER A 72 -9.17 -10.36 -7.11
C SER A 72 -8.23 -11.18 -8.00
N GLY A 73 -7.03 -11.52 -7.50
CA GLY A 73 -6.08 -12.37 -8.19
C GLY A 73 -6.61 -13.80 -8.40
N MET A 74 -7.20 -14.41 -7.37
CA MET A 74 -7.80 -15.74 -7.47
C MET A 74 -8.96 -15.76 -8.47
N LEU A 75 -9.89 -14.80 -8.40
CA LEU A 75 -11.00 -14.70 -9.36
C LEU A 75 -10.49 -14.53 -10.80
N SER A 76 -9.46 -13.71 -11.00
CA SER A 76 -8.83 -13.53 -12.31
C SER A 76 -8.21 -14.82 -12.81
N ALA A 77 -7.47 -15.53 -11.96
CA ALA A 77 -6.84 -16.81 -12.32
C ALA A 77 -7.89 -17.87 -12.70
N MET A 78 -8.95 -18.00 -11.90
CA MET A 78 -10.02 -18.96 -12.13
C MET A 78 -10.83 -18.65 -13.38
N LEU A 79 -11.10 -17.36 -13.67
CA LEU A 79 -11.80 -16.95 -14.89
C LEU A 79 -11.04 -17.44 -16.12
N VAL A 80 -9.74 -17.17 -16.17
CA VAL A 80 -8.93 -17.49 -17.35
C VAL A 80 -8.61 -18.99 -17.43
N ALA A 81 -8.49 -19.67 -16.30
CA ALA A 81 -8.39 -21.14 -16.26
C ALA A 81 -9.66 -21.82 -16.82
N ALA A 82 -10.84 -21.30 -16.50
CA ALA A 82 -12.11 -21.81 -17.03
C ALA A 82 -12.37 -21.40 -18.48
N TYR A 83 -11.94 -20.18 -18.87
CA TYR A 83 -12.16 -19.60 -20.19
C TYR A 83 -10.85 -19.01 -20.75
N PRO A 84 -9.95 -19.84 -21.31
CA PRO A 84 -8.63 -19.41 -21.78
C PRO A 84 -8.64 -18.32 -22.86
N GLY A 85 -9.73 -18.19 -23.61
CA GLY A 85 -9.90 -17.17 -24.65
C GLY A 85 -10.40 -15.82 -24.14
N THR A 86 -10.48 -15.61 -22.82
CA THR A 86 -10.94 -14.33 -22.25
C THR A 86 -9.97 -13.20 -22.58
N PRO A 87 -10.45 -12.10 -23.19
CA PRO A 87 -9.61 -10.93 -23.46
C PRO A 87 -8.97 -10.39 -22.18
N LEU A 88 -7.68 -10.09 -22.23
CA LEU A 88 -6.91 -9.57 -21.09
C LEU A 88 -7.57 -8.34 -20.45
N LEU A 89 -8.17 -7.46 -21.25
CA LEU A 89 -8.88 -6.29 -20.76
C LEU A 89 -10.01 -6.65 -19.78
N LEU A 90 -10.77 -7.71 -20.06
CA LEU A 90 -11.85 -8.16 -19.17
C LEU A 90 -11.30 -8.71 -17.85
N VAL A 91 -10.15 -9.37 -17.89
CA VAL A 91 -9.47 -9.87 -16.69
C VAL A 91 -9.03 -8.71 -15.80
N VAL A 92 -8.38 -7.69 -16.39
CA VAL A 92 -7.94 -6.49 -15.67
C VAL A 92 -9.14 -5.74 -15.09
N LEU A 93 -10.24 -5.60 -15.85
CA LEU A 93 -11.47 -4.97 -15.37
C LEU A 93 -12.11 -5.76 -14.23
N LEU A 94 -12.18 -7.09 -14.33
CA LEU A 94 -12.69 -7.94 -13.25
C LEU A 94 -11.86 -7.72 -11.98
N ALA A 95 -10.53 -7.79 -12.09
CA ALA A 95 -9.63 -7.59 -10.97
C ALA A 95 -9.85 -6.22 -10.29
N ALA A 96 -9.90 -5.15 -11.09
CA ALA A 96 -10.14 -3.79 -10.62
C ALA A 96 -11.51 -3.64 -9.95
N VAL A 97 -12.58 -4.19 -10.55
CA VAL A 97 -13.95 -4.11 -10.04
C VAL A 97 -14.09 -4.90 -8.74
N THR A 98 -13.56 -6.13 -8.66
CA THR A 98 -13.56 -6.90 -7.41
C THR A 98 -12.88 -6.12 -6.29
N GLY A 99 -11.68 -5.59 -6.55
CA GLY A 99 -10.96 -4.78 -5.58
C GLY A 99 -11.76 -3.53 -5.17
N LEU A 100 -12.32 -2.80 -6.14
CA LEU A 100 -13.14 -1.61 -5.89
C LEU A 100 -14.34 -1.93 -4.98
N LEU A 101 -15.04 -3.05 -5.23
CA LEU A 101 -16.16 -3.48 -4.40
C LEU A 101 -15.73 -3.78 -2.96
N CYS A 102 -14.62 -4.49 -2.77
CA CYS A 102 -14.03 -4.71 -1.44
C CYS A 102 -13.73 -3.37 -0.74
N GLY A 103 -13.08 -2.44 -1.46
CA GLY A 103 -12.77 -1.11 -0.96
C GLY A 103 -14.00 -0.28 -0.61
N LEU A 104 -15.07 -0.37 -1.40
CA LEU A 104 -16.33 0.32 -1.16
C LEU A 104 -17.05 -0.22 0.09
N VAL A 105 -16.99 -1.53 0.35
CA VAL A 105 -17.54 -2.11 1.59
C VAL A 105 -16.81 -1.51 2.81
N ASN A 106 -15.48 -1.52 2.83
CA ASN A 106 -14.70 -0.90 3.90
C ASN A 106 -15.02 0.60 4.01
N GLY A 107 -15.01 1.31 2.89
CA GLY A 107 -15.28 2.73 2.81
C GLY A 107 -16.67 3.11 3.33
N ALA A 108 -17.69 2.32 3.03
CA ALA A 108 -19.05 2.53 3.51
C ALA A 108 -19.15 2.30 5.02
N LEU A 109 -18.59 1.21 5.54
CA LEU A 109 -18.57 0.90 6.96
C LEU A 109 -17.80 1.95 7.78
N ILE A 110 -16.67 2.42 7.27
CA ILE A 110 -15.81 3.38 7.97
C ILE A 110 -16.34 4.81 7.80
N GLY A 111 -16.66 5.22 6.58
CA GLY A 111 -17.05 6.59 6.25
C GLY A 111 -18.50 6.90 6.57
N LEU A 112 -19.44 5.99 6.33
CA LEU A 112 -20.87 6.25 6.52
C LEU A 112 -21.34 5.89 7.93
N LEU A 113 -20.89 4.72 8.44
CA LEU A 113 -21.26 4.23 9.78
C LEU A 113 -20.30 4.67 10.89
N ASN A 114 -19.20 5.36 10.55
CA ASN A 114 -18.18 5.83 11.50
C ASN A 114 -17.56 4.72 12.36
N LEU A 115 -17.42 3.52 11.80
CA LEU A 115 -16.76 2.41 12.48
C LEU A 115 -15.23 2.59 12.49
N PRO A 116 -14.53 2.13 13.54
CA PRO A 116 -13.07 2.21 13.60
C PRO A 116 -12.39 1.45 12.43
N PRO A 117 -11.50 2.11 11.65
CA PRO A 117 -10.87 1.51 10.47
C PRO A 117 -10.19 0.16 10.66
N ILE A 118 -9.43 0.01 11.75
CA ILE A 118 -8.66 -1.21 12.04
C ILE A 118 -9.61 -2.39 12.26
N VAL A 119 -10.72 -2.18 12.99
CA VAL A 119 -11.69 -3.24 13.30
C VAL A 119 -12.39 -3.70 12.03
N VAL A 120 -12.83 -2.75 11.20
CA VAL A 120 -13.48 -3.06 9.92
C VAL A 120 -12.54 -3.85 9.01
N THR A 121 -11.32 -3.36 8.82
CA THR A 121 -10.38 -3.94 7.85
C THR A 121 -9.76 -5.26 8.31
N LEU A 122 -9.61 -5.49 9.62
CA LEU A 122 -9.31 -6.82 10.17
C LEU A 122 -10.46 -7.80 9.93
N GLY A 123 -11.71 -7.37 10.16
CA GLY A 123 -12.89 -8.19 9.91
C GLY A 123 -13.03 -8.55 8.43
N THR A 124 -12.93 -7.56 7.54
CA THR A 124 -13.02 -7.81 6.09
C THR A 124 -11.81 -8.55 5.55
N MET A 125 -10.62 -8.39 6.13
CA MET A 125 -9.47 -9.24 5.80
C MET A 125 -9.80 -10.73 5.96
N SER A 126 -10.35 -11.13 7.11
CA SER A 126 -10.75 -12.51 7.37
C SER A 126 -11.87 -12.98 6.44
N ILE A 127 -12.87 -12.12 6.17
CA ILE A 127 -13.96 -12.44 5.24
C ILE A 127 -13.42 -12.67 3.83
N TYR A 128 -12.59 -11.77 3.31
CA TYR A 128 -12.05 -11.88 1.96
C TYR A 128 -11.11 -13.08 1.83
N ARG A 129 -10.31 -13.39 2.84
CA ARG A 129 -9.51 -14.63 2.90
C ARG A 129 -10.39 -15.88 2.87
N GLY A 130 -11.49 -15.89 3.64
CA GLY A 130 -12.48 -16.95 3.59
C GLY A 130 -13.12 -17.09 2.21
N LEU A 131 -13.44 -15.98 1.55
CA LEU A 131 -13.99 -15.98 0.19
C LEU A 131 -13.01 -16.53 -0.84
N VAL A 132 -11.69 -16.23 -0.72
CA VAL A 132 -10.67 -16.85 -1.57
C VAL A 132 -10.74 -18.37 -1.46
N PHE A 133 -10.84 -18.91 -0.24
CA PHE A 133 -10.95 -20.35 -0.01
C PHE A 133 -12.26 -20.92 -0.58
N VAL A 134 -13.40 -20.29 -0.30
CA VAL A 134 -14.72 -20.76 -0.74
C VAL A 134 -14.81 -20.79 -2.27
N VAL A 135 -14.36 -19.73 -2.94
CA VAL A 135 -14.46 -19.66 -4.40
C VAL A 135 -13.50 -20.64 -5.07
N SER A 136 -12.29 -20.83 -4.54
CA SER A 136 -11.33 -21.79 -5.07
C SER A 136 -11.61 -23.25 -4.68
N GLY A 137 -12.49 -23.49 -3.70
CA GLY A 137 -12.64 -24.82 -3.07
C GLY A 137 -11.36 -25.30 -2.39
N GLY A 138 -10.45 -24.38 -2.02
CA GLY A 138 -9.10 -24.69 -1.53
C GLY A 138 -8.10 -25.11 -2.60
N ALA A 139 -8.50 -25.16 -3.87
CA ALA A 139 -7.63 -25.54 -4.98
C ALA A 139 -6.67 -24.41 -5.38
N TRP A 140 -5.60 -24.78 -6.08
CA TRP A 140 -4.62 -23.83 -6.60
C TRP A 140 -4.73 -23.76 -8.12
N VAL A 141 -4.63 -22.55 -8.66
CA VAL A 141 -4.49 -22.33 -10.11
C VAL A 141 -3.00 -22.22 -10.41
N SER A 142 -2.48 -23.21 -11.14
CA SER A 142 -1.05 -23.32 -11.47
C SER A 142 -0.73 -22.74 -12.84
N SER A 143 0.54 -22.48 -13.11
CA SER A 143 1.04 -21.86 -14.35
C SER A 143 0.55 -22.52 -15.65
N HIS A 144 0.38 -23.84 -15.68
CA HIS A 144 -0.10 -24.56 -16.87
C HIS A 144 -1.57 -24.27 -17.23
N GLN A 145 -2.35 -23.74 -16.28
CA GLN A 145 -3.76 -23.36 -16.48
C GLN A 145 -3.90 -21.89 -16.87
N LEU A 146 -2.81 -21.13 -16.82
CA LEU A 146 -2.79 -19.70 -17.13
C LEU A 146 -2.27 -19.49 -18.56
N PRO A 147 -3.06 -18.86 -19.45
CA PRO A 147 -2.62 -18.53 -20.79
C PRO A 147 -1.36 -17.67 -20.81
N LYS A 148 -0.59 -17.81 -21.88
CA LYS A 148 0.67 -17.07 -22.06
C LYS A 148 0.46 -15.57 -22.01
N ASP A 149 -0.58 -15.04 -22.64
CA ASP A 149 -0.85 -13.60 -22.68
C ASP A 149 -1.18 -13.03 -21.28
N PHE A 150 -1.85 -13.83 -20.44
CA PHE A 150 -2.12 -13.47 -19.04
C PHE A 150 -0.82 -13.31 -18.25
N LEU A 151 0.11 -14.26 -18.42
CA LEU A 151 1.41 -14.30 -17.72
C LEU A 151 2.43 -13.31 -18.30
N ALA A 152 2.39 -13.07 -19.61
CA ALA A 152 3.38 -12.25 -20.31
C ALA A 152 3.18 -10.77 -20.01
N PHE A 153 1.94 -10.27 -20.01
CA PHE A 153 1.66 -8.84 -19.94
C PHE A 153 2.39 -8.07 -18.81
N PRO A 154 2.47 -8.54 -17.56
CA PRO A 154 3.17 -7.81 -16.50
C PRO A 154 4.70 -7.82 -16.64
N LEU A 155 5.25 -8.84 -17.31
CA LEU A 155 6.69 -9.08 -17.49
C LEU A 155 7.22 -8.61 -18.85
N GLU A 156 6.34 -8.34 -19.80
CA GLU A 156 6.67 -7.71 -21.08
C GLU A 156 7.50 -6.45 -20.86
N THR A 157 8.53 -6.31 -21.68
CA THR A 157 9.48 -5.20 -21.56
C THR A 157 9.20 -4.14 -22.61
N MET A 158 9.06 -2.91 -22.15
CA MET A 158 8.94 -1.72 -22.98
C MET A 158 10.04 -0.74 -22.58
N ALA A 159 10.84 -0.29 -23.55
CA ALA A 159 11.98 0.61 -23.33
C ALA A 159 12.97 0.10 -22.24
N GLY A 160 13.18 -1.22 -22.17
CA GLY A 160 14.12 -1.84 -21.22
C GLY A 160 13.60 -2.03 -19.80
N MET A 161 12.33 -1.69 -19.53
CA MET A 161 11.66 -1.87 -18.24
C MET A 161 10.38 -2.69 -18.39
N THR A 162 9.98 -3.41 -17.35
CA THR A 162 8.76 -4.22 -17.36
C THR A 162 7.50 -3.37 -17.33
N ASN A 163 6.39 -3.89 -17.86
CA ASN A 163 5.08 -3.24 -17.76
C ASN A 163 4.66 -3.00 -16.31
N LEU A 164 5.06 -3.87 -15.36
CA LEU A 164 4.86 -3.64 -13.91
C LEU A 164 5.43 -2.30 -13.45
N PHE A 165 6.66 -1.98 -13.87
CA PHE A 165 7.32 -0.72 -13.52
C PHE A 165 6.57 0.48 -14.11
N TRP A 166 6.09 0.37 -15.35
CA TRP A 166 5.33 1.44 -15.99
C TRP A 166 3.96 1.67 -15.32
N ILE A 167 3.26 0.61 -14.95
CA ILE A 167 1.98 0.68 -14.22
C ILE A 167 2.20 1.32 -12.84
N ALA A 168 3.25 0.90 -12.11
CA ALA A 168 3.60 1.51 -10.83
C ALA A 168 3.99 2.98 -10.98
N THR A 169 4.74 3.35 -12.03
CA THR A 169 5.08 4.75 -12.33
C THR A 169 3.83 5.57 -12.64
N GLY A 170 2.89 5.01 -13.41
CA GLY A 170 1.59 5.62 -13.66
C GLY A 170 0.80 5.85 -12.36
N ALA A 171 0.81 4.88 -11.44
CA ALA A 171 0.22 5.05 -10.12
C ALA A 171 0.93 6.16 -9.32
N VAL A 172 2.26 6.20 -9.30
CA VAL A 172 3.02 7.28 -8.63
C VAL A 172 2.62 8.65 -9.15
N LEU A 173 2.55 8.83 -10.48
CA LEU A 173 2.14 10.09 -11.10
C LEU A 173 0.70 10.47 -10.75
N LEU A 174 -0.22 9.49 -10.77
CA LEU A 174 -1.61 9.69 -10.38
C LEU A 174 -1.72 10.14 -8.91
N PHE A 175 -1.10 9.42 -7.98
CA PHE A 175 -1.15 9.74 -6.55
C PHE A 175 -0.42 11.04 -6.20
N TRP A 176 0.68 11.34 -6.89
CA TRP A 176 1.35 12.63 -6.80
C TRP A 176 0.43 13.76 -7.25
N GLY A 177 -0.25 13.59 -8.39
CA GLY A 177 -1.22 14.54 -8.90
C GLY A 177 -2.41 14.77 -7.94
N LEU A 178 -2.97 13.67 -7.43
CA LEU A 178 -4.09 13.68 -6.48
C LEU A 178 -3.73 14.38 -5.16
N THR A 179 -2.55 14.08 -4.61
CA THR A 179 -2.13 14.65 -3.31
C THR A 179 -1.69 16.10 -3.42
N ARG A 180 -1.05 16.50 -4.54
CA ARG A 180 -0.50 17.85 -4.69
C ARG A 180 -1.48 18.87 -5.26
N TYR A 181 -2.27 18.49 -6.27
CA TYR A 181 -3.09 19.44 -7.02
C TYR A 181 -4.58 19.32 -6.71
N ALA A 182 -5.10 18.11 -6.47
CA ALA A 182 -6.52 17.91 -6.26
C ALA A 182 -6.99 18.39 -4.87
N ARG A 183 -8.23 18.90 -4.82
CA ARG A 183 -8.92 19.20 -3.54
C ARG A 183 -9.03 17.94 -2.67
N PHE A 184 -9.25 16.79 -3.31
CA PHE A 184 -9.29 15.49 -2.65
C PHE A 184 -8.08 15.28 -1.74
N GLY A 185 -6.85 15.45 -2.24
CA GLY A 185 -5.64 15.29 -1.45
C GLY A 185 -5.57 16.22 -0.25
N ARG A 186 -5.82 17.53 -0.46
CA ARG A 186 -5.82 18.53 0.63
C ARG A 186 -6.82 18.20 1.73
N ASP A 187 -8.01 17.73 1.35
CA ASP A 187 -9.04 17.31 2.29
C ASP A 187 -8.55 16.13 3.16
N LEU A 188 -7.83 15.15 2.58
CA LEU A 188 -7.31 14.01 3.35
C LEU A 188 -6.30 14.45 4.41
N TYR A 189 -5.36 15.33 4.05
CA TYR A 189 -4.40 15.88 5.02
C TYR A 189 -5.08 16.70 6.11
N ALA A 190 -6.13 17.48 5.76
CA ALA A 190 -6.91 18.23 6.74
C ALA A 190 -7.64 17.31 7.72
N ILE A 191 -8.28 16.24 7.22
CA ILE A 191 -8.91 15.18 8.03
C ILE A 191 -7.88 14.56 8.98
N GLY A 192 -6.70 14.22 8.46
CA GLY A 192 -5.62 13.62 9.22
C GLY A 192 -5.04 14.49 10.34
N ASN A 193 -4.91 15.79 10.09
CA ASN A 193 -4.30 16.72 11.04
C ASN A 193 -5.25 17.02 12.20
N GLN A 194 -6.48 17.47 11.91
CA GLN A 194 -7.48 17.74 12.93
C GLN A 194 -8.91 17.50 12.38
N PRO A 195 -9.48 16.29 12.58
CA PRO A 195 -10.78 15.93 12.02
C PRO A 195 -11.92 16.88 12.44
N ALA A 196 -11.89 17.36 13.69
CA ALA A 196 -12.89 18.31 14.19
C ALA A 196 -12.85 19.63 13.41
N SER A 197 -11.66 20.21 13.22
CA SER A 197 -11.47 21.45 12.45
C SER A 197 -11.82 21.28 10.98
N ALA A 198 -11.44 20.15 10.37
CA ALA A 198 -11.82 19.82 9.00
C ALA A 198 -13.35 19.82 8.80
N ARG A 199 -14.10 19.30 9.78
CA ARG A 199 -15.56 19.32 9.77
C ARG A 199 -16.12 20.74 9.86
N TYR A 200 -15.54 21.62 10.69
CA TYR A 200 -15.99 23.01 10.82
C TYR A 200 -15.78 23.84 9.54
N VAL A 201 -14.77 23.51 8.73
CA VAL A 201 -14.50 24.18 7.44
C VAL A 201 -15.24 23.49 6.27
N GLY A 202 -16.13 22.53 6.55
CA GLY A 202 -17.01 21.93 5.55
C GLY A 202 -16.40 20.79 4.73
N VAL A 203 -15.30 20.18 5.18
CA VAL A 203 -14.72 19.03 4.49
C VAL A 203 -15.68 17.83 4.55
N PRO A 204 -16.06 17.20 3.41
CA PRO A 204 -16.99 16.07 3.38
C PRO A 204 -16.30 14.77 3.81
N ILE A 205 -16.00 14.64 5.11
CA ILE A 205 -15.17 13.55 5.68
C ILE A 205 -15.67 12.16 5.26
N LYS A 206 -16.99 11.92 5.34
CA LYS A 206 -17.59 10.62 5.04
C LYS A 206 -17.31 10.17 3.61
N GLN A 207 -17.55 11.06 2.64
CA GLN A 207 -17.33 10.78 1.22
C GLN A 207 -15.84 10.61 0.92
N ARG A 208 -14.98 11.41 1.57
CA ARG A 208 -13.52 11.28 1.42
C ARG A 208 -13.01 9.94 1.90
N LEU A 209 -13.49 9.45 3.04
CA LEU A 209 -13.16 8.12 3.55
C LEU A 209 -13.63 7.03 2.58
N VAL A 210 -14.88 7.07 2.12
CA VAL A 210 -15.40 6.10 1.12
C VAL A 210 -14.51 6.04 -0.12
N LEU A 211 -14.15 7.20 -0.67
CA LEU A 211 -13.29 7.30 -1.86
C LEU A 211 -11.87 6.77 -1.61
N VAL A 212 -11.29 7.02 -0.44
CA VAL A 212 -9.94 6.52 -0.10
C VAL A 212 -9.90 5.00 -0.04
N TYR A 213 -10.85 4.37 0.65
CA TYR A 213 -10.91 2.90 0.69
C TYR A 213 -11.31 2.29 -0.66
N ALA A 214 -12.16 2.96 -1.45
CA ALA A 214 -12.46 2.55 -2.81
C ALA A 214 -11.20 2.56 -3.70
N LEU A 215 -10.36 3.60 -3.62
CA LEU A 215 -9.08 3.66 -4.32
C LEU A 215 -8.10 2.58 -3.82
N SER A 216 -8.05 2.35 -2.50
CA SER A 216 -7.29 1.25 -1.89
C SER A 216 -7.68 -0.10 -2.46
N GLY A 217 -8.99 -0.36 -2.52
CA GLY A 217 -9.54 -1.56 -3.11
C GLY A 217 -9.24 -1.68 -4.60
N LEU A 218 -9.46 -0.64 -5.39
CA LEU A 218 -9.21 -0.63 -6.84
C LEU A 218 -7.76 -1.02 -7.16
N VAL A 219 -6.79 -0.37 -6.50
CA VAL A 219 -5.36 -0.64 -6.73
C VAL A 219 -4.97 -2.02 -6.20
N SER A 220 -5.53 -2.44 -5.06
CA SER A 220 -5.33 -3.81 -4.56
C SER A 220 -5.88 -4.86 -5.53
N GLY A 221 -7.03 -4.58 -6.16
CA GLY A 221 -7.63 -5.39 -7.20
C GLY A 221 -6.74 -5.57 -8.41
N LEU A 222 -6.27 -4.45 -8.97
CA LEU A 222 -5.31 -4.45 -10.09
C LEU A 222 -4.02 -5.18 -9.72
N ALA A 223 -3.49 -4.93 -8.52
CA ALA A 223 -2.31 -5.63 -8.00
C ALA A 223 -2.54 -7.14 -7.85
N GLY A 224 -3.79 -7.61 -7.65
CA GLY A 224 -4.14 -9.03 -7.55
C GLY A 224 -3.89 -9.79 -8.84
N TYR A 225 -4.40 -9.26 -9.95
CA TYR A 225 -4.08 -9.81 -11.28
C TYR A 225 -2.57 -9.79 -11.53
N LEU A 226 -1.93 -8.63 -11.33
CA LEU A 226 -0.50 -8.46 -11.60
C LEU A 226 0.38 -9.38 -10.74
N TRP A 227 -0.01 -9.63 -9.48
CA TRP A 227 0.66 -10.56 -8.59
C TRP A 227 0.59 -11.99 -9.12
N VAL A 228 -0.61 -12.48 -9.42
CA VAL A 228 -0.81 -13.85 -9.90
C VAL A 228 -0.09 -14.07 -11.24
N ALA A 229 -0.16 -13.10 -12.13
CA ALA A 229 0.52 -13.18 -13.41
C ALA A 229 2.06 -13.15 -13.26
N ARG A 230 2.60 -12.34 -12.34
CA ARG A 230 4.04 -12.31 -12.03
C ARG A 230 4.56 -13.63 -11.45
N TYR A 231 3.86 -14.21 -10.48
CA TYR A 231 4.30 -15.43 -9.79
C TYR A 231 3.78 -16.71 -10.43
N ALA A 232 2.95 -16.60 -11.48
CA ALA A 232 2.35 -17.69 -12.25
C ALA A 232 1.60 -18.73 -11.39
N VAL A 233 1.03 -18.29 -10.25
CA VAL A 233 0.29 -19.16 -9.34
C VAL A 233 -0.73 -18.36 -8.54
N ALA A 234 -1.92 -18.94 -8.31
CA ALA A 234 -2.90 -18.46 -7.35
C ALA A 234 -3.27 -19.56 -6.36
N TYR A 235 -3.18 -19.26 -5.08
CA TYR A 235 -3.55 -20.14 -3.96
C TYR A 235 -4.14 -19.30 -2.81
N THR A 236 -4.67 -19.95 -1.77
CA THR A 236 -5.47 -19.28 -0.73
C THR A 236 -4.68 -18.28 0.13
N GLU A 237 -3.41 -18.56 0.36
CA GLU A 237 -2.49 -17.75 1.18
C GLU A 237 -1.66 -16.75 0.36
N VAL A 238 -2.06 -16.43 -0.87
CA VAL A 238 -1.37 -15.43 -1.71
C VAL A 238 -1.23 -14.09 -0.97
N ALA A 239 -0.02 -13.53 -0.98
CA ALA A 239 0.30 -12.24 -0.35
C ALA A 239 -0.03 -12.17 1.16
N TYR A 240 -0.09 -13.29 1.87
CA TYR A 240 -0.34 -13.28 3.32
C TYR A 240 0.73 -12.46 4.07
N GLY A 241 0.32 -11.56 4.96
CA GLY A 241 1.23 -10.70 5.72
C GLY A 241 1.84 -9.54 4.91
N PHE A 242 1.55 -9.46 3.62
CA PHE A 242 2.08 -8.38 2.77
C PHE A 242 1.52 -7.02 3.19
N GLU A 243 0.33 -6.97 3.76
CA GLU A 243 -0.28 -5.78 4.36
C GLU A 243 0.64 -5.10 5.40
N PHE A 244 1.37 -5.87 6.22
CA PHE A 244 2.33 -5.30 7.18
C PHE A 244 3.56 -4.72 6.47
N THR A 245 4.01 -5.33 5.38
CA THR A 245 5.12 -4.82 4.56
C THR A 245 4.72 -3.50 3.88
N VAL A 246 3.48 -3.42 3.38
CA VAL A 246 2.89 -2.20 2.81
C VAL A 246 2.82 -1.07 3.85
N ILE A 247 2.39 -1.38 5.08
CA ILE A 247 2.37 -0.41 6.19
C ILE A 247 3.80 0.03 6.54
N ALA A 248 4.74 -0.91 6.67
CA ALA A 248 6.13 -0.59 6.97
C ALA A 248 6.76 0.30 5.89
N ALA A 249 6.49 0.04 4.61
CA ALA A 249 6.95 0.89 3.51
C ALA A 249 6.50 2.35 3.69
N CYS A 250 5.22 2.56 4.02
CA CYS A 250 4.68 3.90 4.29
C CYS A 250 5.39 4.56 5.47
N VAL A 251 5.58 3.80 6.54
CA VAL A 251 6.15 4.30 7.81
C VAL A 251 7.64 4.64 7.66
N ILE A 252 8.43 3.79 6.98
CA ILE A 252 9.83 4.08 6.62
C ILE A 252 9.88 5.33 5.74
N GLY A 253 8.94 5.44 4.80
CA GLY A 253 8.75 6.61 3.94
C GLY A 253 8.34 7.88 4.67
N GLY A 254 8.14 7.83 5.99
CA GLY A 254 7.85 8.99 6.83
C GLY A 254 6.37 9.35 6.95
N VAL A 255 5.46 8.46 6.53
CA VAL A 255 4.02 8.64 6.76
C VAL A 255 3.71 8.42 8.24
N SER A 256 3.03 9.38 8.87
CA SER A 256 2.68 9.30 10.29
C SER A 256 1.42 8.47 10.50
N ILE A 257 1.51 7.43 11.35
CA ILE A 257 0.34 6.66 11.82
C ILE A 257 -0.68 7.57 12.53
N GLY A 258 -0.25 8.72 13.05
CA GLY A 258 -1.14 9.73 13.64
C GLY A 258 -1.97 10.53 12.63
N GLY A 259 -1.77 10.31 11.33
CA GLY A 259 -2.43 11.04 10.24
C GLY A 259 -1.83 12.42 9.96
N GLY A 260 -2.27 13.01 8.86
CA GLY A 260 -1.97 14.40 8.47
C GLY A 260 -0.56 14.66 7.94
N VAL A 261 0.33 13.67 7.95
CA VAL A 261 1.71 13.79 7.46
C VAL A 261 2.08 12.59 6.60
N GLY A 262 2.58 12.84 5.41
CA GLY A 262 3.09 11.85 4.47
C GLY A 262 3.45 12.50 3.13
N SER A 263 4.28 11.84 2.33
CA SER A 263 4.58 12.27 0.96
C SER A 263 4.67 11.07 0.02
N VAL A 264 4.27 11.27 -1.23
CA VAL A 264 4.33 10.22 -2.27
C VAL A 264 5.78 9.78 -2.51
N ALA A 265 6.72 10.74 -2.60
CA ALA A 265 8.13 10.44 -2.80
C ALA A 265 8.72 9.64 -1.61
N GLY A 266 8.38 10.02 -0.38
CA GLY A 266 8.76 9.26 0.81
C GLY A 266 8.24 7.84 0.78
N THR A 267 6.95 7.63 0.46
CA THR A 267 6.35 6.30 0.36
C THR A 267 7.00 5.43 -0.72
N VAL A 268 7.31 5.99 -1.89
CA VAL A 268 8.03 5.28 -2.96
C VAL A 268 9.41 4.87 -2.50
N LEU A 269 10.17 5.77 -1.85
CA LEU A 269 11.49 5.45 -1.32
C LEU A 269 11.42 4.39 -0.21
N GLY A 270 10.41 4.43 0.65
CA GLY A 270 10.19 3.40 1.68
C GLY A 270 9.88 2.03 1.09
N ALA A 271 9.05 1.98 0.04
CA ALA A 271 8.78 0.75 -0.71
C ALA A 271 10.02 0.24 -1.43
N LEU A 272 10.81 1.11 -2.08
CA LEU A 272 12.07 0.75 -2.71
C LEU A 272 13.10 0.24 -1.70
N PHE A 273 13.17 0.83 -0.51
CA PHE A 273 14.05 0.35 0.55
C PHE A 273 13.72 -1.10 0.94
N LEU A 274 12.43 -1.40 1.19
CA LEU A 274 12.01 -2.78 1.49
C LEU A 274 12.15 -3.72 0.29
N GLY A 275 11.95 -3.22 -0.93
CA GLY A 275 12.13 -3.99 -2.16
C GLY A 275 13.60 -4.35 -2.42
N VAL A 276 14.53 -3.43 -2.16
CA VAL A 276 15.98 -3.70 -2.19
C VAL A 276 16.33 -4.78 -1.17
N ILE A 277 15.81 -4.69 0.07
CA ILE A 277 16.05 -5.71 1.09
C ILE A 277 15.50 -7.08 0.67
N GLY A 278 14.26 -7.13 0.17
CA GLY A 278 13.63 -8.36 -0.29
C GLY A 278 14.39 -9.06 -1.42
N ASN A 279 15.01 -8.28 -2.31
CA ASN A 279 15.86 -8.80 -3.38
C ASN A 279 17.29 -9.14 -2.92
N ALA A 280 17.81 -8.41 -1.93
CA ALA A 280 19.17 -8.58 -1.44
C ALA A 280 19.35 -9.82 -0.56
N LEU A 281 18.38 -10.13 0.31
CA LEU A 281 18.49 -11.26 1.25
C LEU A 281 18.71 -12.60 0.52
N PRO A 282 17.95 -12.95 -0.54
CA PRO A 282 18.19 -14.17 -1.31
C PRO A 282 19.57 -14.21 -1.97
N VAL A 283 20.03 -13.07 -2.53
CA VAL A 283 21.36 -12.97 -3.17
C VAL A 283 22.49 -13.19 -2.16
N LEU A 284 22.28 -12.73 -0.92
CA LEU A 284 23.20 -12.95 0.20
C LEU A 284 23.05 -14.33 0.86
N LYS A 285 22.18 -15.20 0.33
CA LYS A 285 21.82 -16.52 0.89
C LYS A 285 21.29 -16.43 2.32
N VAL A 286 20.65 -15.32 2.66
CA VAL A 286 19.94 -15.12 3.93
C VAL A 286 18.47 -15.46 3.72
N SER A 287 17.88 -16.14 4.71
CA SER A 287 16.47 -16.51 4.63
C SER A 287 15.55 -15.28 4.53
N PRO A 288 14.59 -15.26 3.59
CA PRO A 288 13.61 -14.19 3.47
C PRO A 288 12.75 -13.97 4.73
N PHE A 289 12.67 -14.94 5.65
CA PHE A 289 11.93 -14.78 6.92
C PHE A 289 12.44 -13.58 7.76
N TRP A 290 13.71 -13.20 7.62
CA TRP A 290 14.26 -12.00 8.26
C TRP A 290 13.60 -10.71 7.79
N GLN A 291 13.06 -10.67 6.58
CA GLN A 291 12.31 -9.52 6.08
C GLN A 291 11.07 -9.26 6.93
N SER A 292 10.31 -10.30 7.30
CA SER A 292 9.13 -10.16 8.15
C SER A 292 9.49 -9.65 9.55
N ALA A 293 10.58 -10.15 10.13
CA ALA A 293 11.09 -9.67 11.42
C ALA A 293 11.50 -8.18 11.35
N LEU A 294 12.19 -7.79 10.27
CA LEU A 294 12.59 -6.40 10.04
C LEU A 294 11.37 -5.47 9.88
N THR A 295 10.39 -5.89 9.08
CA THR A 295 9.11 -5.18 8.90
C THR A 295 8.43 -4.91 10.24
N GLY A 296 8.35 -5.94 11.11
CA GLY A 296 7.78 -5.79 12.46
C GLY A 296 8.58 -4.82 13.34
N ALA A 297 9.92 -4.96 13.36
CA ALA A 297 10.80 -4.09 14.12
C ALA A 297 10.69 -2.62 13.71
N VAL A 298 10.60 -2.36 12.41
CA VAL A 298 10.42 -1.02 11.83
C VAL A 298 9.11 -0.39 12.30
N ILE A 299 8.00 -1.14 12.22
CA ILE A 299 6.68 -0.62 12.64
C ILE A 299 6.71 -0.27 14.13
N LEU A 300 7.26 -1.15 14.97
CA LEU A 300 7.40 -0.90 16.41
C LEU A 300 8.25 0.34 16.69
N ALA A 301 9.42 0.47 16.03
CA ALA A 301 10.30 1.62 16.18
C ALA A 301 9.58 2.93 15.84
N ALA A 302 8.81 2.94 14.75
CA ALA A 302 8.07 4.12 14.34
C ALA A 302 6.94 4.50 15.30
N VAL A 303 6.20 3.52 15.83
CA VAL A 303 5.17 3.77 16.85
C VAL A 303 5.79 4.38 18.10
N VAL A 304 6.93 3.86 18.57
CA VAL A 304 7.63 4.40 19.74
C VAL A 304 8.10 5.84 19.51
N ILE A 305 8.70 6.13 18.36
CA ILE A 305 9.15 7.48 18.01
C ILE A 305 7.95 8.45 17.93
N ASN A 306 6.86 8.04 17.29
CA ASN A 306 5.66 8.85 17.16
C ASN A 306 4.96 9.10 18.51
N ALA A 307 4.92 8.11 19.39
CA ALA A 307 4.35 8.23 20.73
C ALA A 307 5.12 9.27 21.57
N ARG A 308 6.45 9.29 21.46
CA ARG A 308 7.31 10.25 22.18
C ARG A 308 7.28 11.66 21.58
N GLY A 309 7.02 11.80 20.28
CA GLY A 309 6.95 13.10 19.60
C GLY A 309 5.73 13.95 19.95
N LYS A 310 4.64 13.37 20.48
CA LYS A 310 3.39 14.07 20.84
C LYS A 310 3.46 14.87 22.17
N GLY A 311 4.63 14.96 22.80
CA GLY A 311 4.81 15.62 24.11
C GLY A 311 4.67 17.15 24.14
N HIS A 312 4.55 17.85 22.99
CA HIS A 312 4.51 19.32 22.97
C HIS A 312 3.52 19.85 21.92
N GLY A 313 2.30 20.22 22.31
CA GLY A 313 1.43 20.93 21.35
C GLY A 313 -0.05 21.07 21.64
N ALA A 314 -0.48 21.18 22.89
CA ALA A 314 -1.78 21.76 23.21
C ALA A 314 -1.60 22.82 24.31
N ARG A 315 -0.82 23.87 24.01
CA ARG A 315 -0.95 25.11 24.77
C ARG A 315 -2.30 25.69 24.38
N GLN A 316 -3.27 25.48 25.25
CA GLN A 316 -4.59 26.09 25.18
C GLN A 316 -4.41 27.61 25.16
N ILE A 317 -4.55 28.23 23.99
CA ILE A 317 -4.27 29.67 23.77
C ILE A 317 -5.40 30.55 24.35
N LEU A 318 -6.60 29.98 24.52
CA LEU A 318 -7.76 30.68 25.05
C LEU A 318 -8.22 30.03 26.37
N PRO A 319 -8.19 30.74 27.51
CA PRO A 319 -8.93 30.33 28.68
C PRO A 319 -10.41 30.37 28.32
N VAL A 320 -11.06 29.20 28.31
CA VAL A 320 -12.52 29.14 28.19
C VAL A 320 -13.06 29.64 29.52
N ASN A 321 -13.40 30.93 29.57
CA ASN A 321 -14.05 31.53 30.71
C ASN A 321 -15.50 31.01 30.71
N LEU A 322 -15.71 29.81 31.25
CA LEU A 322 -17.05 29.36 31.60
C LEU A 322 -17.50 30.26 32.75
N SER A 323 -18.15 31.38 32.42
CA SER A 323 -18.89 32.14 33.40
C SER A 323 -19.89 31.17 34.02
N LYS A 324 -19.63 30.76 35.27
CA LYS A 324 -20.66 30.16 36.11
C LYS A 324 -21.71 31.25 36.29
N GLY A 325 -22.69 31.27 35.38
CA GLY A 325 -23.91 32.02 35.53
C GLY A 325 -24.58 31.52 36.81
N GLY A 326 -24.77 32.43 37.75
CA GLY A 326 -25.37 32.14 39.04
C GLY A 326 -26.78 31.58 38.91
N ALA A 327 -27.05 30.61 39.76
CA ALA A 327 -28.38 30.38 40.30
C ALA A 327 -28.16 30.17 41.80
N ALA A 328 -28.32 31.27 42.54
CA ALA A 328 -28.77 31.22 43.93
C ALA A 328 -30.26 30.93 43.93
#